data_AF-A0A9D6IU86-F1
#
_entry.id   AF-A0A9D6IU86-F1
#
_cell.length_a   1.000
_cell.length_b   1.000
_cell.length_c   1.000
_cell.angle_alpha   90.00
_cell.angle_beta   90.00
_cell.angle_gamma   90.00
#
_symmetry.space_group_name_H-M   'P 1'
#
loop_
_entity.id
_entity.type
_entity.pdbx_description
1 polymer ?
#
loop_
_entity_poly.entity_id
_entity_poly.type
_entity_poly.pdbx_seq_one_letter_code
_entity_poly.pdbx_strand_id
1 'polypeptide(L)' 'MVKLEIDGRQTEVPQGAMIMEAAVRLGIFVPHFCYHKKLSIAANCRMCLVEVEKAPKPLPACATPVMEGMKVWT' A
#
# COMPACT_ATOMS: atom_id res chain seq x y z
N MET A 1 -1.19 9.00 13.55
CA MET A 1 -0.96 8.96 12.09
C MET A 1 0.42 8.39 11.87
N VAL A 2 0.60 7.59 10.83
CA VAL A 2 1.86 6.93 10.45
C VAL A 2 2.39 7.63 9.21
N LYS A 3 3.66 8.04 9.23
CA LYS A 3 4.32 8.67 8.09
C LYS A 3 5.05 7.63 7.26
N LEU A 4 4.87 7.70 5.94
CA LEU A 4 5.54 6.85 4.96
C LEU A 4 5.81 7.61 3.66
N GLU A 5 6.59 6.98 2.80
CA GLU A 5 6.97 7.49 1.49
C GLU A 5 6.54 6.50 0.40
N ILE A 6 5.87 6.99 -0.64
CA ILE A 6 5.49 6.20 -1.82
C ILE A 6 5.99 6.96 -3.06
N ASP A 7 6.83 6.32 -3.87
CA ASP A 7 7.44 6.91 -5.08
C ASP A 7 8.11 8.28 -4.83
N GLY A 8 8.82 8.39 -3.69
CA GLY A 8 9.47 9.64 -3.29
C GLY A 8 8.54 10.71 -2.70
N ARG A 9 7.24 10.43 -2.58
CA ARG A 9 6.23 11.36 -2.05
C ARG A 9 5.84 10.98 -0.63
N GLN A 10 6.02 11.92 0.31
CA GLN A 10 5.63 11.73 1.69
C GLN A 10 4.10 11.79 1.87
N THR A 11 3.57 10.91 2.71
CA THR A 11 2.15 10.90 3.09
C THR A 11 1.99 10.44 4.53
N GLU A 12 0.83 10.75 5.10
CA GLU A 12 0.44 10.30 6.43
C GLU A 12 -0.96 9.68 6.40
N VAL A 13 -1.10 8.52 7.05
CA VAL A 13 -2.37 7.78 7.13
C VAL A 13 -2.64 7.32 8.56
N PRO A 14 -3.90 6.96 8.91
CA PRO A 14 -4.19 6.34 10.19
C PRO A 14 -3.39 5.06 10.42
N GLN A 15 -3.08 4.75 11.68
CA GLN A 15 -2.44 3.48 12.01
C GLN A 15 -3.36 2.32 11.62
N GLY A 16 -2.80 1.28 11.01
CA GLY A 16 -3.56 0.13 10.51
C GLY A 16 -4.13 0.30 9.10
N ALA A 17 -3.97 1.47 8.47
CA ALA A 17 -4.27 1.64 7.05
C ALA A 17 -3.36 0.77 6.18
N MET A 18 -3.86 0.33 5.03
CA MET A 18 -3.08 -0.46 4.07
C MET A 18 -2.29 0.45 3.13
N ILE A 19 -1.20 -0.07 2.53
CA ILE A 19 -0.43 0.66 1.51
C ILE A 19 -1.35 1.18 0.38
N MET A 20 -2.34 0.37 -0.02
CA MET A 20 -3.32 0.75 -1.04
C MET A 20 -4.05 2.05 -0.70
N GLU A 21 -4.38 2.29 0.56
CA GLU A 21 -5.06 3.53 1.00
C GLU A 21 -4.12 4.73 0.98
N ALA A 22 -2.86 4.51 1.35
CA ALA A 22 -1.82 5.55 1.28
C ALA A 22 -1.53 5.96 -0.17
N ALA A 23 -1.48 5.00 -1.10
CA ALA A 23 -1.30 5.26 -2.54
C ALA A 23 -2.48 6.07 -3.11
N VAL A 24 -3.72 5.67 -2.80
CA VAL A 24 -4.93 6.39 -3.22
C VAL A 24 -4.94 7.84 -2.70
N ARG A 25 -4.49 8.07 -1.45
CA ARG A 25 -4.39 9.42 -0.87
C ARG A 25 -3.41 10.32 -1.64
N LEU A 26 -2.36 9.75 -2.22
CA LEU A 26 -1.39 10.45 -3.08
C LEU A 26 -1.86 10.59 -4.54
N GLY A 27 -3.00 9.99 -4.89
CA GLY A 27 -3.47 9.92 -6.28
C GLY A 27 -2.68 8.94 -7.14
N ILE A 28 -1.96 7.99 -6.52
CA ILE A 28 -1.19 6.97 -7.22
C ILE A 28 -2.10 5.78 -7.49
N PHE A 29 -2.18 5.38 -8.76
CA PHE A 29 -3.00 4.24 -9.17
C PHE A 29 -2.22 2.94 -9.05
N VAL A 30 -2.65 2.06 -8.14
CA VAL A 30 -2.14 0.69 -8.03
C VAL A 30 -3.13 -0.27 -8.69
N PRO A 31 -2.71 -1.07 -9.69
CA PRO A 31 -3.63 -1.95 -10.41
C PRO A 31 -4.16 -3.06 -9.50
N HIS A 32 -5.46 -3.34 -9.60
CA HIS A 32 -6.11 -4.32 -8.74
C HIS A 32 -7.37 -4.91 -9.40
N PHE A 33 -7.66 -6.17 -9.08
CA PHE A 33 -8.92 -6.84 -9.47
C PHE A 33 -9.77 -7.19 -8.25
N CYS A 34 -9.19 -7.86 -7.26
CA CYS A 34 -9.92 -8.39 -6.12
C CYS A 34 -10.10 -7.41 -4.95
N TYR A 35 -9.55 -6.20 -5.05
CA TYR A 35 -9.63 -5.19 -4.01
C TYR A 35 -10.83 -4.27 -4.25
N HIS A 36 -11.59 -3.99 -3.21
CA HIS A 36 -12.64 -2.98 -3.23
C HIS A 36 -12.77 -2.36 -1.84
N LYS A 37 -12.84 -1.02 -1.75
CA LYS A 37 -12.83 -0.27 -0.47
C LYS A 37 -13.94 -0.65 0.50
N LYS A 38 -15.07 -1.15 0.01
CA LYS A 38 -16.25 -1.54 0.82
C LYS A 38 -16.35 -3.05 1.07
N LEU A 39 -15.40 -3.86 0.58
CA LEU A 39 -15.39 -5.30 0.76
C LEU A 39 -14.18 -5.72 1.60
N SER A 40 -14.23 -6.93 2.15
CA SER A 40 -13.09 -7.53 2.84
C SER A 40 -11.92 -7.77 1.87
N ILE A 41 -10.69 -7.73 2.40
CA ILE A 41 -9.48 -7.97 1.63
C ILE A 41 -9.35 -9.46 1.27
N ALA A 42 -9.36 -9.77 -0.04
CA ALA A 42 -9.21 -11.14 -0.53
C ALA A 42 -7.74 -11.54 -0.82
N ALA A 43 -6.91 -10.59 -1.26
CA ALA A 43 -5.48 -10.75 -1.57
C ALA A 43 -5.10 -11.92 -2.52
N ASN A 44 -6.00 -12.34 -3.42
CA ASN A 44 -5.77 -13.49 -4.31
C ASN A 44 -5.24 -13.10 -5.70
N CYS A 45 -5.57 -11.92 -6.25
CA CYS A 45 -5.20 -11.56 -7.62
C CYS A 45 -3.73 -11.19 -7.82
N ARG A 46 -3.00 -10.82 -6.75
CA ARG A 46 -1.59 -10.38 -6.76
C ARG A 46 -1.23 -9.27 -7.76
N MET A 47 -2.22 -8.56 -8.31
CA MET A 47 -1.97 -7.45 -9.24
C MET A 47 -1.44 -6.19 -8.54
N CYS A 48 -1.76 -6.03 -7.25
CA CYS A 48 -1.34 -4.88 -6.44
C CYS A 48 0.02 -5.09 -5.74
N LEU A 49 0.90 -5.91 -6.30
CA LEU A 49 2.23 -6.12 -5.70
C LEU A 49 3.07 -4.86 -5.89
N VAL A 50 3.68 -4.40 -4.80
CA VAL A 50 4.53 -3.21 -4.76
C VAL A 50 5.84 -3.57 -4.08
N GLU A 51 6.90 -2.84 -4.41
CA GLU A 51 8.20 -3.02 -3.78
C GLU A 51 8.25 -2.22 -2.48
N VAL A 52 8.78 -2.86 -1.42
CA VAL A 52 8.87 -2.26 -0.09
C VAL A 52 10.31 -2.36 0.37
N GLU A 53 10.86 -1.26 0.88
CA GLU A 53 12.23 -1.23 1.39
C GLU A 53 12.43 -2.31 2.47
N LYS A 54 13.53 -3.07 2.34
CA LYS A 54 13.90 -4.21 3.22
C LYS A 54 12.95 -5.42 3.16
N ALA A 55 11.97 -5.45 2.27
CA ALA A 55 11.20 -6.67 2.01
C ALA A 55 11.95 -7.57 1.00
N PRO A 56 12.08 -8.89 1.25
CA PRO A 56 12.78 -9.80 0.34
C PRO A 56 11.99 -10.12 -0.93
N LYS A 57 10.73 -9.68 -1.02
CA LYS A 57 9.82 -9.89 -2.15
C LYS A 57 8.78 -8.77 -2.21
N PRO A 58 8.18 -8.51 -3.38
CA PRO A 58 7.06 -7.59 -3.50
C PRO A 58 5.92 -7.98 -2.55
N LEU A 59 5.31 -6.98 -1.94
CA LEU A 59 4.23 -7.15 -0.98
C LEU A 59 2.90 -6.68 -1.57
N PRO A 60 1.78 -7.33 -1.24
CA PRO A 60 0.47 -6.92 -1.75
C PRO A 60 0.00 -5.62 -1.08
N ALA A 61 -0.09 -4.54 -1.84
CA ALA A 61 -0.51 -3.24 -1.32
C ALA A 61 -1.89 -3.27 -0.63
N CYS A 62 -2.79 -4.15 -1.08
CA CYS A 62 -4.13 -4.29 -0.52
C CYS A 62 -4.19 -4.95 0.86
N ALA A 63 -3.13 -5.66 1.30
CA ALA A 63 -3.14 -6.47 2.51
C ALA A 63 -1.95 -6.19 3.44
N THR A 64 -1.04 -5.31 3.03
CA THR A 64 0.12 -4.93 3.84
C THR A 64 -0.21 -3.62 4.58
N PRO A 65 -0.23 -3.63 5.92
CA PRO A 65 -0.42 -2.43 6.72
C PRO A 65 0.81 -1.52 6.61
N VAL A 66 0.60 -0.20 6.64
CA VAL A 66 1.69 0.76 6.65
C VAL A 66 2.44 0.74 7.98
N MET A 67 3.73 1.03 7.93
CA MET A 67 4.60 1.19 9.10
C MET A 67 5.31 2.54 9.05
N GLU A 68 5.74 3.02 10.22
CA GLU A 68 6.43 4.31 10.33
C GLU A 68 7.77 4.27 9.58
N GLY A 69 8.02 5.27 8.74
CA GLY A 69 9.23 5.36 7.92
C GLY A 69 9.31 4.33 6.79
N MET A 70 8.20 3.67 6.46
CA MET A 70 8.13 2.73 5.34
C MET A 70 8.33 3.47 4.01
N LYS A 71 9.13 2.86 3.11
CA LYS A 71 9.30 3.34 1.74
C LYS A 71 8.78 2.29 0.76
N VAL A 72 7.96 2.75 -0.18
CA VAL A 72 7.27 1.90 -1.16
C VAL A 72 7.50 2.45 -2.56
N TRP A 73 7.69 1.55 -3.52
CA TRP A 73 7.68 1.84 -4.95
C TRP A 73 6.54 1.07 -5.61
N THR A 74 5.67 1.80 -6.32
CA THR A 74 4.45 1.23 -6.93
C THR A 74 4.59 0.91 -8.41
#